data_AF-A0A8T4UII3-F1
#
_entry.id   AF-A0A8T4UII3-F1
#
_cell.length_a   1.000
_cell.length_b   1.000
_cell.length_c   1.000
_cell.angle_alpha   90.00
_cell.angle_beta   90.00
_cell.angle_gamma   90.00
#
_symmetry.space_group_name_H-M   'P 1'
#
loop_
_entity.id
_entity.type
_entity.pdbx_description
1 polymer ?
#
loop_
_entity_poly.entity_id
_entity_poly.type
_entity_poly.pdbx_seq_one_letter_code
_entity_poly.pdbx_strand_id
1 'polypeptide(L)'
;MEGKTLDMAVLLFSGEQREQLLQGMTSNTLDASQNAFLDRMGKIVAFFFQKRSPEGVYAAVARPVVQRLESHLAPYLRLSKAQMRNT
;
A
#
# COMPACT_ATOMS: atom_id res chain seq x y z
N MET A 1 -15.09 12.90 22.86
CA MET A 1 -13.84 12.66 22.11
C MET A 1 -14.13 13.00 20.66
N GLU A 2 -13.75 14.19 20.22
CA GLU A 2 -13.85 14.58 18.82
C GLU A 2 -12.95 13.65 18.01
N GLY A 3 -13.54 12.92 17.06
CA GLY A 3 -12.78 12.07 16.16
C GLY A 3 -11.90 12.97 15.30
N LYS A 4 -10.59 12.98 15.57
CA LYS A 4 -9.62 13.50 14.60
C LYS A 4 -9.83 12.72 13.31
N THR A 5 -10.37 13.38 12.29
CA THR A 5 -10.34 12.86 10.92
C THR A 5 -8.89 12.58 10.59
N LEU A 6 -8.54 11.30 10.40
CA LEU A 6 -7.21 10.91 9.97
C LEU A 6 -7.02 11.46 8.54
N ASP A 7 -6.01 12.29 8.34
CA ASP A 7 -5.63 12.75 7.00
C ASP A 7 -4.98 11.59 6.24
N MET A 8 -5.78 10.94 5.41
CA MET A 8 -5.41 9.75 4.66
C MET A 8 -5.30 10.09 3.17
N ALA A 9 -4.36 9.44 2.50
CA ALA A 9 -4.32 9.31 1.06
C ALA A 9 -4.73 7.89 0.68
N VAL A 10 -5.45 7.74 -0.44
CA VAL A 10 -5.87 6.44 -0.96
C VAL A 10 -5.05 6.13 -2.20
N LEU A 11 -4.34 5.01 -2.15
CA LEU A 11 -3.51 4.51 -3.24
C LEU A 11 -4.20 3.31 -3.87
N LEU A 12 -4.32 3.29 -5.19
CA LEU A 12 -4.77 2.12 -5.93
C LEU A 12 -3.57 1.39 -6.53
N PHE A 13 -3.43 0.12 -6.16
CA PHE A 13 -2.55 -0.84 -6.80
C PHE A 13 -3.30 -1.63 -7.86
N SER A 14 -2.85 -1.56 -9.10
CA SER A 14 -3.48 -2.19 -10.28
C SER A 14 -2.43 -2.88 -11.16
N GLY A 15 -2.87 -3.52 -12.24
CA GLY A 15 -2.00 -4.29 -13.14
C GLY A 15 -1.94 -5.78 -12.82
N GLU A 16 -1.26 -6.53 -13.70
CA GLU A 16 -1.23 -8.01 -13.72
C GLU A 16 -0.55 -8.59 -12.47
N GLN A 17 0.55 -7.97 -12.02
CA GLN A 17 1.39 -8.50 -10.93
C GLN A 17 1.16 -7.80 -9.59
N ARG A 18 0.09 -7.02 -9.44
CA ARG A 18 -0.18 -6.23 -8.22
C ARG A 18 -0.24 -7.09 -6.96
N GLU A 19 -0.84 -8.27 -7.04
CA GLU A 19 -1.06 -9.10 -5.86
C GLU A 19 0.23 -9.76 -5.40
N GLN A 20 1.02 -10.26 -6.35
CA GLN A 20 2.34 -10.82 -6.07
C GLN A 20 3.27 -9.77 -5.46
N LEU A 21 3.26 -8.54 -6.00
CA LEU A 21 4.02 -7.42 -5.45
C LEU A 21 3.62 -7.13 -4.00
N LEU A 22 2.32 -6.98 -3.74
CA LEU A 22 1.83 -6.64 -2.40
C LEU A 22 2.05 -7.76 -1.39
N GLN A 23 1.85 -9.03 -1.78
CA GLN A 23 2.14 -10.18 -0.91
C GLN A 23 3.63 -10.26 -0.54
N GLY A 24 4.54 -9.89 -1.45
CA GLY A 24 5.98 -9.88 -1.19
C GLY A 24 6.46 -8.72 -0.32
N MET A 25 5.66 -7.67 -0.14
CA MET A 25 6.08 -6.44 0.53
C MET A 25 5.21 -6.04 1.72
N THR A 26 4.22 -6.85 2.06
CA THR A 26 3.29 -6.54 3.15
C THR A 26 3.26 -7.66 4.19
N SER A 27 2.88 -7.31 5.42
CA SER A 27 2.93 -8.23 6.56
C SER A 27 1.76 -9.21 6.65
N ASN A 28 0.67 -8.97 5.91
CA ASN A 28 -0.60 -9.69 6.03
C ASN A 28 -1.19 -10.05 4.66
N THR A 29 -2.22 -10.91 4.65
CA THR A 29 -2.98 -11.25 3.44
C THR A 29 -3.73 -10.02 2.92
N LEU A 30 -4.04 -9.99 1.62
CA LEU A 30 -4.74 -8.86 0.98
C LEU A 30 -6.23 -8.79 1.30
N ASP A 31 -6.77 -9.80 1.99
CA ASP A 31 -8.16 -9.85 2.44
C ASP A 31 -8.32 -9.33 3.88
N ALA A 32 -7.23 -9.08 4.60
CA ALA A 32 -7.25 -8.45 5.92
C ALA A 32 -7.68 -6.98 5.83
N SER A 33 -8.27 -6.42 6.89
CA SER A 33 -8.66 -5.00 6.92
C SER A 33 -7.48 -4.04 7.11
N GLN A 34 -6.40 -4.51 7.73
CA GLN A 34 -5.19 -3.75 8.04
C GLN A 34 -3.95 -4.53 7.66
N ASN A 35 -2.93 -3.80 7.22
CA ASN A 35 -1.66 -4.36 6.79
C ASN A 35 -0.53 -3.31 6.94
N ALA A 36 0.72 -3.75 6.74
CA ALA A 36 1.88 -2.88 6.81
C ALA A 36 2.84 -3.17 5.66
N PHE A 37 3.37 -2.12 5.03
CA PHE A 37 4.49 -2.24 4.11
C PHE A 37 5.78 -2.44 4.89
N LEU A 38 6.57 -3.41 4.46
CA LEU A 38 7.83 -3.77 5.09
C LEU A 38 9.02 -3.43 4.19
N ASP A 39 10.15 -3.11 4.82
CA ASP A 39 11.44 -3.12 4.14
C ASP A 39 12.04 -4.54 4.09
N ARG A 40 13.19 -4.68 3.41
CA ARG A 40 13.89 -5.96 3.27
C ARG A 40 14.32 -6.61 4.59
N MET A 41 14.36 -5.85 5.68
CA MET A 41 14.70 -6.32 7.02
C MET A 41 13.46 -6.60 7.87
N GLY A 42 12.26 -6.47 7.31
CA GLY A 42 11.00 -6.63 8.03
C GLY A 42 10.60 -5.41 8.87
N LYS A 43 11.27 -4.25 8.72
CA LYS A 43 10.87 -3.02 9.43
C LYS A 43 9.68 -2.37 8.73
N ILE A 44 8.78 -1.82 9.53
CA ILE A 44 7.58 -1.17 9.04
C ILE A 44 7.94 0.16 8.38
N VAL A 45 7.53 0.30 7.12
CA VAL A 45 7.61 1.54 6.34
C VAL A 45 6.34 2.36 6.53
N ALA A 46 5.17 1.72 6.44
CA ALA A 46 3.86 2.36 6.61
C ALA A 46 2.78 1.34 7.00
N PHE A 47 1.90 1.72 7.92
CA PHE A 47 0.63 1.01 8.16
C PHE A 47 -0.44 1.51 7.20
N PHE A 48 -1.39 0.64 6.85
CA PHE A 48 -2.51 1.00 6.00
C PHE A 48 -3.75 0.15 6.25
N PHE A 49 -4.91 0.72 5.94
CA PHE A 49 -6.13 -0.04 5.74
C PHE A 49 -6.22 -0.45 4.29
N GLN A 50 -6.78 -1.61 3.99
CA GLN A 50 -6.90 -2.08 2.62
C GLN A 50 -8.28 -2.61 2.27
N LYS A 51 -8.58 -2.56 0.98
CA LYS A 51 -9.77 -3.17 0.40
C LYS A 51 -9.45 -3.70 -0.99
N ARG A 52 -9.69 -4.99 -1.20
CA ARG A 52 -9.60 -5.61 -2.52
C ARG A 52 -10.87 -5.37 -3.33
N SER A 53 -10.71 -5.17 -4.62
CA SER A 53 -11.79 -4.92 -5.58
C SER A 53 -11.41 -5.49 -6.96
N PRO A 54 -12.37 -5.57 -7.91
CA PRO A 54 -12.06 -5.94 -9.29
C PRO A 54 -11.03 -5.02 -9.97
N GLU A 55 -10.99 -3.73 -9.61
CA GLU A 55 -10.07 -2.75 -10.17
C GLU A 55 -8.65 -2.86 -9.62
N GLY A 56 -8.49 -3.46 -8.43
CA GLY A 56 -7.22 -3.56 -7.74
C GLY A 56 -7.34 -3.60 -6.23
N VAL A 57 -6.22 -3.33 -5.57
CA VAL A 57 -6.14 -3.22 -4.11
C VAL A 57 -6.01 -1.76 -3.74
N TYR A 58 -6.99 -1.27 -2.98
CA TYR A 58 -6.97 0.06 -2.40
C TYR A 58 -6.24 0.02 -1.07
N ALA A 59 -5.33 0.96 -0.84
CA ALA A 59 -4.60 1.15 0.42
C ALA A 59 -4.78 2.58 0.92
N ALA A 60 -5.41 2.75 2.08
CA ALA A 60 -5.49 4.02 2.77
C ALA A 60 -4.31 4.14 3.74
N VAL A 61 -3.42 5.08 3.45
CA VAL A 61 -2.22 5.39 4.24
C VAL A 61 -2.31 6.81 4.81
N ALA A 62 -1.61 7.10 5.90
CA ALA A 62 -1.50 8.47 6.39
C ALA A 62 -0.81 9.34 5.32
N ARG A 63 -1.38 10.51 5.00
CA ARG A 63 -0.84 11.40 3.96
C ARG A 63 0.65 11.75 4.15
N PRO A 64 1.16 11.98 5.39
CA PRO A 64 2.57 12.26 5.61
C PRO A 64 3.54 11.14 5.20
N VAL A 65 3.08 9.89 5.08
CA VAL A 65 3.95 8.76 4.72
C VAL A 65 3.99 8.48 3.22
N VAL A 66 3.14 9.13 2.41
CA VAL A 66 2.98 8.83 0.98
C VAL A 66 4.29 8.97 0.22
N GLN A 67 5.00 10.09 0.38
CA GLN A 67 6.26 10.33 -0.35
C GLN A 67 7.34 9.30 -0.02
N ARG A 68 7.43 8.91 1.26
CA ARG A 68 8.35 7.85 1.70
C ARG A 68 7.95 6.50 1.10
N LEU A 69 6.66 6.19 1.11
CA LEU A 69 6.14 4.95 0.54
C LEU A 69 6.36 4.89 -0.97
N GLU A 70 6.10 5.96 -1.71
CA GLU A 70 6.39 6.07 -3.14
C GLU A 70 7.87 5.80 -3.43
N SER A 71 8.77 6.43 -2.66
CA SER A 71 10.21 6.23 -2.81
C SER A 71 10.62 4.79 -2.52
N HIS A 72 10.03 4.16 -1.51
CA HIS A 72 10.25 2.75 -1.15
C HIS A 72 9.76 1.81 -2.25
N LEU A 73 8.57 2.06 -2.80
CA LEU A 73 7.91 1.17 -3.77
C LEU A 73 8.42 1.35 -5.20
N ALA A 74 8.98 2.51 -5.55
CA ALA A 74 9.37 2.86 -6.92
C ALA A 74 10.28 1.81 -7.61
N PRO A 75 11.32 1.23 -6.97
CA PRO A 75 12.13 0.20 -7.60
C PRO A 75 11.32 -1.06 -7.94
N TYR A 76 10.44 -1.48 -7.04
CA TYR A 76 9.65 -2.71 -7.19
C TYR A 76 8.50 -2.54 -8.20
N LEU A 77 7.91 -1.35 -8.27
CA LEU A 77 6.90 -0.99 -9.27
C LEU A 77 7.48 -0.94 -10.69
N ARG A 78 8.76 -0.60 -10.85
CA ARG A 78 9.43 -0.63 -12.16
C ARG A 78 9.75 -2.05 -12.64
N LEU A 79 10.05 -2.95 -11.70
CA LEU A 79 10.39 -4.35 -11.99
C LEU A 79 9.16 -5.23 -12.18
N SER A 80 8.05 -4.86 -11.54
CA SER A 80 6.77 -5.54 -11.69
C SER A 80 5.92 -4.87 -12.77
N LYS A 81 4.99 -5.61 -13.38
CA LYS A 81 3.92 -5.02 -14.21
C LYS A 81 2.78 -4.43 -13.36
N ALA A 82 3.08 -3.99 -12.15
CA ALA A 82 2.12 -3.37 -11.24
C ALA A 82 2.20 -1.85 -11.34
N GLN A 83 1.08 -1.19 -11.11
CA GLN A 83 0.97 0.26 -11.12
C GLN A 83 0.40 0.75 -9.80
N MET A 84 0.87 1.90 -9.34
CA MET A 84 0.34 2.60 -8.17
C MET A 84 -0.06 4.01 -8.58
N ARG A 85 -1.26 4.43 -8.19
CA ARG A 85 -1.74 5.81 -8.38
C ARG A 85 -2.49 6.31 -7.16
N ASN A 86 -2.42 7.61 -6.91
CA ASN A 86 -3.24 8.30 -5.92
C ASN A 86 -4.65 8.51 -6.52
N THR A 87 -5.70 8.31 -5.73
CA THR A 87 -7.12 8.39 -6.16
C THR A 87 -7.82 9.58 -5.54
#